data_AF-D0WDY2-F1
#
_entry.id   AF-D0WDY2-F1
#
_cell.length_a   1.000
_cell.length_b   1.000
_cell.length_c   1.000
_cell.angle_alpha   90.00
_cell.angle_beta   90.00
_cell.angle_gamma   90.00
#
_symmetry.space_group_name_H-M   'P 1'
#
loop_
_entity.id
_entity.type
_entity.pdbx_description
1 polymer ?
#
loop_
_entity_poly.entity_id
_entity_poly.type
_entity_poly.pdbx_seq_one_letter_code
_entity_poly.pdbx_strand_id
1 'polypeptide(L)'
;MENRYIDNAKAAYAARDYQAAIDSYVECLNDDAVEKAPGDLGFLYHQIGNAFLSLHDFNSAVDAYQQSVADGSYDACGAVNCNLGKAYAALRKYDDAVAAFEIATSDAKYSSRYKAHLGMGNALLKMGKNAEAGASFREAALDPSNPDPTKALLNLGVCFMALDRPADAVQSYESALQFDMDPDTRNKMYANLGQAYVACNQMQKAMNAFEAALADHTYFLSDSASVDYSRAATAVATGTAAMAPIVANDDETFEPDMSGLDVTAASVPQAPAHDAYEPDPVHYPADAYGYDVNDDYASGDDRFFNASDEELEKYSKSIARQDRKRRNVGLKIAVFLFALLVVVAGLGVFAYAKGYGFPTAESVVSGLFADTSNPDKYFAKGVSSDSVEKDMASVVQDDSITVNGVERSMSSSTVYVTASAEGGEDVQYKVTLVRDFVSWKISDVELYFPSMADSSSTTADSAAASSNSAPTGTGAVEQGANGAGAAQPAGTDGAQAGGASVAGADATQEQGAPAGGNADAAEQQPTSNAATAN
;
A
#
# COMPACT_ATOMS: atom_id res chain seq x y z
N MET A 1 21.21 -36.70 -25.22
CA MET A 1 20.46 -37.96 -25.32
C MET A 1 19.70 -38.02 -26.65
N GLU A 2 20.09 -38.91 -27.57
CA GLU A 2 19.29 -39.25 -28.76
C GLU A 2 18.63 -40.61 -28.52
N ASN A 3 17.29 -40.62 -28.53
CA ASN A 3 16.49 -41.81 -28.22
C ASN A 3 15.16 -41.70 -28.97
N ARG A 4 14.66 -42.83 -29.47
CA ARG A 4 13.37 -42.92 -30.18
C ARG A 4 12.24 -42.26 -29.40
N TYR A 5 12.21 -42.39 -28.07
CA TYR A 5 11.19 -41.74 -27.25
C TYR A 5 11.27 -40.20 -27.33
N ILE A 6 12.47 -39.63 -27.31
CA ILE A 6 12.67 -38.18 -27.41
C ILE A 6 12.26 -37.68 -28.80
N ASP A 7 12.59 -38.42 -29.85
CA ASP A 7 12.21 -38.05 -31.22
C ASP A 7 10.70 -38.12 -31.43
N ASN A 8 10.06 -39.18 -30.92
CA ASN A 8 8.60 -39.30 -30.89
C ASN A 8 7.96 -38.16 -30.11
N ALA A 9 8.50 -37.83 -28.93
CA ALA A 9 8.00 -36.75 -28.09
C ALA A 9 8.11 -35.39 -28.77
N LYS A 10 9.24 -35.09 -29.41
CA LYS A 10 9.44 -33.86 -30.20
C LYS A 10 8.48 -33.77 -31.38
N ALA A 11 8.25 -34.88 -32.09
CA ALA A 11 7.33 -34.94 -33.20
C ALA A 11 5.88 -34.70 -32.74
N ALA A 12 5.46 -35.35 -31.65
CA ALA A 12 4.15 -35.14 -31.03
C ALA A 12 3.97 -33.69 -30.56
N TYR A 13 4.99 -33.12 -29.90
CA TYR A 13 4.98 -31.72 -29.46
C TYR A 13 4.84 -30.75 -30.64
N ALA A 14 5.57 -30.99 -31.74
CA ALA A 14 5.45 -30.19 -32.97
C ALA A 14 4.07 -30.31 -33.61
N ALA A 15 3.43 -31.48 -33.51
CA ALA A 15 2.05 -31.71 -33.93
C ALA A 15 1.00 -31.14 -32.96
N ARG A 16 1.42 -30.51 -31.85
CA ARG A 16 0.58 -30.04 -30.75
C ARG A 16 -0.19 -31.16 -30.02
N ASP A 17 0.24 -32.40 -30.18
CA ASP A 17 -0.21 -33.52 -29.36
C ASP A 17 0.64 -33.58 -28.09
N TYR A 18 0.35 -32.65 -27.18
CA TYR A 18 1.13 -32.48 -25.96
C TYR A 18 0.99 -33.67 -25.00
N GLN A 19 -0.15 -34.39 -25.01
CA GLN A 19 -0.32 -35.58 -24.19
C GLN A 19 0.57 -36.71 -24.68
N ALA A 20 0.58 -37.01 -25.99
CA ALA A 20 1.48 -38.03 -26.54
C ALA A 20 2.96 -37.65 -26.36
N ALA A 21 3.29 -36.35 -26.37
CA ALA A 21 4.63 -35.87 -26.06
C ALA A 21 5.02 -36.16 -24.60
N ILE A 22 4.12 -35.88 -23.64
CA ILE A 22 4.33 -36.20 -22.22
C ILE A 22 4.53 -37.70 -22.04
N ASP A 23 3.64 -38.52 -22.59
CA ASP A 23 3.70 -39.98 -22.46
C ASP A 23 5.04 -40.51 -22.97
N SER A 24 5.51 -40.00 -24.13
CA SER A 24 6.80 -40.38 -24.70
C SER A 24 8.00 -39.93 -23.84
N TYR A 25 7.96 -38.73 -23.26
CA TYR A 25 9.03 -38.29 -22.33
C TYR A 25 9.02 -39.09 -21.03
N VAL A 26 7.85 -39.45 -20.51
CA VAL A 26 7.70 -40.29 -19.31
C VAL A 26 8.15 -41.73 -19.56
N GLU A 27 7.88 -42.29 -20.74
CA GLU A 27 8.45 -43.58 -21.16
C GLU A 27 9.98 -43.52 -21.16
N CYS A 28 10.59 -42.46 -21.70
CA CYS A 28 12.05 -42.28 -21.65
C CYS A 28 12.59 -42.18 -20.21
N LEU A 29 11.83 -41.53 -19.32
CA LEU A 29 12.19 -41.38 -17.91
C LEU A 29 12.20 -42.75 -17.20
N ASN A 30 11.19 -43.58 -17.46
CA ASN A 30 10.99 -44.87 -16.81
C ASN A 30 11.78 -46.03 -17.44
N ASP A 31 12.35 -45.85 -18.64
CA ASP A 31 13.12 -46.90 -19.30
C ASP A 31 14.53 -47.01 -18.71
N ASP A 32 14.75 -48.02 -17.86
CA ASP A 32 16.05 -48.31 -17.23
C ASP A 32 17.14 -48.72 -18.23
N ALA A 33 16.76 -49.13 -19.45
CA ALA A 33 17.74 -49.44 -20.50
C ALA A 33 18.38 -48.16 -21.08
N VAL A 34 17.79 -47.00 -20.83
CA VAL A 34 18.30 -45.70 -21.27
C VAL A 34 19.16 -45.11 -20.16
N GLU A 35 20.47 -45.12 -20.36
CA GLU A 35 21.42 -44.45 -19.46
C GLU A 35 21.17 -42.92 -19.49
N LYS A 36 20.91 -42.34 -18.31
CA LYS A 36 20.69 -40.90 -18.14
C LYS A 36 21.97 -40.25 -17.62
N ALA A 37 22.59 -39.39 -18.42
CA ALA A 37 23.74 -38.61 -17.99
C ALA A 37 23.30 -37.46 -17.04
N PRO A 38 24.23 -36.87 -16.27
CA PRO A 38 23.93 -35.68 -15.48
C PRO A 38 23.33 -34.56 -16.36
N GLY A 39 22.18 -34.01 -15.97
CA GLY A 39 21.46 -32.99 -16.74
C GLY A 39 20.37 -33.53 -17.66
N ASP A 40 20.38 -34.83 -18.01
CA ASP A 40 19.34 -35.42 -18.87
C ASP A 40 17.98 -35.50 -18.15
N LEU A 41 17.98 -35.74 -16.84
CA LEU A 41 16.75 -35.72 -16.04
C LEU A 41 16.16 -34.30 -16.01
N GLY A 42 17.02 -33.29 -15.78
CA GLY A 42 16.63 -31.89 -15.86
C GLY A 42 16.02 -31.52 -17.20
N PHE A 43 16.62 -31.99 -18.30
CA PHE A 43 16.09 -31.81 -19.65
C PHE A 43 14.72 -32.45 -19.85
N LEU A 44 14.54 -33.73 -19.48
CA LEU A 44 13.27 -34.45 -19.65
C LEU A 44 12.14 -33.76 -18.89
N TYR A 45 12.37 -33.42 -17.63
CA TYR A 45 11.38 -32.72 -16.80
C TYR A 45 11.07 -31.31 -17.31
N HIS A 46 12.05 -30.59 -17.87
CA HIS A 46 11.79 -29.31 -18.55
C HIS A 46 10.85 -29.50 -19.74
N GLN A 47 11.08 -30.50 -20.59
CA GLN A 47 10.20 -30.75 -21.74
C GLN A 47 8.79 -31.19 -21.33
N ILE A 48 8.68 -32.05 -20.32
CA ILE A 48 7.38 -32.45 -19.72
C ILE A 48 6.64 -31.21 -19.19
N GLY A 49 7.33 -30.35 -18.43
CA GLY A 49 6.76 -29.11 -17.92
C GLY A 49 6.27 -28.18 -19.04
N ASN A 50 7.01 -28.06 -20.15
CA ASN A 50 6.60 -27.28 -21.32
C ASN A 50 5.31 -27.82 -21.97
N ALA A 51 5.18 -29.15 -22.03
CA ALA A 51 3.98 -29.78 -22.56
C ALA A 51 2.77 -29.59 -21.63
N PHE A 52 2.94 -29.74 -20.31
CA PHE A 52 1.89 -29.41 -19.33
C PHE A 52 1.49 -27.94 -19.36
N LEU A 53 2.46 -27.02 -19.50
CA LEU A 53 2.19 -25.60 -19.65
C LEU A 53 1.34 -25.32 -20.90
N SER A 54 1.60 -26.03 -22.00
CA SER A 54 0.82 -25.92 -23.25
C SER A 54 -0.58 -26.55 -23.15
N LEU A 55 -0.78 -27.53 -22.26
CA LEU A 55 -2.07 -28.10 -21.90
C LEU A 55 -2.85 -27.26 -20.87
N HIS A 56 -2.28 -26.17 -20.37
CA HIS A 56 -2.82 -25.37 -19.26
C HIS A 56 -2.96 -26.15 -17.93
N ASP A 57 -2.29 -27.30 -17.79
CA ASP A 57 -2.17 -28.00 -16.51
C ASP A 57 -0.99 -27.40 -15.73
N PHE A 58 -1.24 -26.25 -15.12
CA PHE A 58 -0.21 -25.47 -14.46
C PHE A 58 0.33 -26.13 -13.18
N ASN A 59 -0.45 -26.97 -12.50
CA ASN A 59 0.04 -27.68 -11.30
C ASN A 59 1.07 -28.73 -11.70
N SER A 60 0.74 -29.59 -12.67
CA SER A 60 1.69 -30.60 -13.18
C SER A 60 2.91 -29.95 -13.84
N ALA A 61 2.74 -28.79 -14.50
CA ALA A 61 3.85 -28.02 -15.04
C ALA A 61 4.82 -27.53 -13.93
N VAL A 62 4.29 -26.99 -12.82
CA VAL A 62 5.10 -26.58 -11.67
C VAL A 62 5.90 -27.75 -11.12
N ASP A 63 5.24 -28.89 -10.88
CA ASP A 63 5.88 -30.08 -10.32
C ASP A 63 7.03 -30.55 -11.24
N ALA A 64 6.77 -30.64 -12.55
CA ALA A 64 7.79 -31.02 -13.54
C ALA A 64 8.96 -30.01 -13.57
N TYR A 65 8.71 -28.70 -13.58
CA TYR A 65 9.79 -27.71 -13.56
C TYR A 65 10.58 -27.73 -12.25
N GLN A 66 9.96 -27.98 -11.10
CA GLN A 66 10.68 -28.15 -9.83
C GLN A 66 11.62 -29.37 -9.88
N GLN A 67 11.17 -30.48 -10.45
CA GLN A 67 12.05 -31.64 -10.68
C GLN A 67 13.19 -31.31 -11.65
N SER A 68 12.93 -30.48 -12.67
CA SER A 68 13.96 -30.03 -13.60
C SER A 68 15.05 -29.20 -12.91
N VAL A 69 14.66 -28.24 -12.07
CA VAL A 69 15.60 -27.38 -11.31
C VAL A 69 16.38 -28.15 -10.25
N ALA A 70 15.85 -29.29 -9.77
CA ALA A 70 16.56 -30.15 -8.82
C ALA A 70 17.80 -30.84 -9.44
N ASP A 71 17.85 -30.99 -10.77
CA ASP A 71 19.03 -31.48 -11.48
C ASP A 71 20.03 -30.33 -11.69
N GLY A 72 20.93 -30.14 -10.73
CA GLY A 72 21.96 -29.10 -10.79
C GLY A 72 22.98 -29.23 -11.92
N SER A 73 22.96 -30.34 -12.68
CA SER A 73 23.79 -30.52 -13.88
C SER A 73 23.10 -30.02 -15.16
N TYR A 74 21.84 -29.60 -15.07
CA TYR A 74 21.09 -29.08 -16.21
C TYR A 74 21.33 -27.58 -16.42
N ASP A 75 21.89 -27.24 -17.59
CA ASP A 75 22.43 -25.90 -17.85
C ASP A 75 21.37 -24.82 -18.19
N ALA A 76 20.11 -25.22 -18.43
CA ALA A 76 19.04 -24.29 -18.84
C ALA A 76 18.25 -23.69 -17.66
N CYS A 77 18.91 -23.47 -16.51
CA CYS A 77 18.29 -23.02 -15.26
C CYS A 77 17.40 -21.78 -15.45
N GLY A 78 17.89 -20.74 -16.13
CA GLY A 78 17.11 -19.52 -16.35
C GLY A 78 15.90 -19.71 -17.26
N ALA A 79 15.99 -20.57 -18.27
CA ALA A 79 14.84 -20.87 -19.13
C ALA A 79 13.75 -21.65 -18.38
N VAL A 80 14.15 -22.64 -17.56
CA VAL A 80 13.22 -23.41 -16.72
C VAL A 80 12.54 -22.50 -15.70
N ASN A 81 13.32 -21.67 -14.99
CA ASN A 81 12.76 -20.76 -13.99
C ASN A 81 11.85 -19.69 -14.60
N CYS A 82 12.14 -19.22 -15.81
CA CYS A 82 11.23 -18.33 -16.56
C CYS A 82 9.87 -19.02 -16.84
N ASN A 83 9.88 -20.29 -17.23
CA ASN A 83 8.64 -21.03 -17.48
C ASN A 83 7.93 -21.46 -16.18
N LEU A 84 8.67 -21.80 -15.13
CA LEU A 84 8.13 -22.02 -13.79
C LEU A 84 7.43 -20.77 -13.26
N GLY A 85 8.03 -19.59 -13.42
CA GLY A 85 7.42 -18.31 -13.08
C GLY A 85 6.10 -18.06 -13.82
N LYS A 86 6.02 -18.42 -15.11
CA LYS A 86 4.76 -18.35 -15.87
C LYS A 86 3.70 -19.30 -15.32
N ALA A 87 4.08 -20.53 -14.98
CA ALA A 87 3.16 -21.50 -14.40
C ALA A 87 2.61 -21.02 -13.04
N TYR A 88 3.46 -20.50 -12.16
CA TYR A 88 3.03 -19.88 -10.91
C TYR A 88 2.13 -18.66 -11.12
N ALA A 89 2.45 -17.79 -12.08
CA ALA A 89 1.64 -16.62 -12.39
C ALA A 89 0.24 -17.02 -12.89
N ALA A 90 0.14 -18.09 -13.71
CA ALA A 90 -1.14 -18.64 -14.15
C ALA A 90 -1.97 -19.22 -13.00
N LEU A 91 -1.30 -19.80 -11.99
CA LEU A 91 -1.91 -20.23 -10.73
C LEU A 91 -2.20 -19.08 -9.75
N ARG A 92 -1.92 -17.82 -10.13
CA ARG A 92 -2.03 -16.62 -9.28
C ARG A 92 -1.15 -16.65 -8.02
N LYS A 93 -0.12 -17.49 -8.00
CA LYS A 93 0.92 -17.54 -6.96
C LYS A 93 2.00 -16.52 -7.30
N TYR A 94 1.67 -15.24 -7.18
CA TYR A 94 2.51 -14.16 -7.71
C TYR A 94 3.85 -14.01 -6.98
N ASP A 95 3.91 -14.25 -5.66
CA ASP A 95 5.18 -14.25 -4.92
C ASP A 95 6.14 -15.34 -5.43
N ASP A 96 5.65 -16.57 -5.62
CA ASP A 96 6.45 -17.68 -6.17
C ASP A 96 6.87 -17.41 -7.62
N ALA A 97 5.99 -16.77 -8.41
CA ALA A 97 6.29 -16.37 -9.77
C ALA A 97 7.44 -15.36 -9.81
N VAL A 98 7.40 -14.33 -8.97
CA VAL A 98 8.47 -13.32 -8.86
C VAL A 98 9.78 -13.98 -8.46
N ALA A 99 9.79 -14.86 -7.45
CA ALA A 99 10.99 -15.57 -7.04
C ALA A 99 11.61 -16.41 -8.18
N ALA A 100 10.79 -17.11 -8.96
CA ALA A 100 11.27 -17.86 -10.13
C ALA A 100 11.81 -16.93 -11.23
N PHE A 101 11.15 -15.81 -11.51
CA PHE A 101 11.65 -14.83 -12.49
C PHE A 101 12.95 -14.14 -12.02
N GLU A 102 13.12 -13.88 -10.72
CA GLU A 102 14.38 -13.35 -10.16
C GLU A 102 15.55 -14.30 -10.40
N ILE A 103 15.34 -15.61 -10.23
CA ILE A 103 16.35 -16.62 -10.56
C ILE A 103 16.67 -16.56 -12.06
N ALA A 104 15.65 -16.49 -12.92
CA ALA A 104 15.84 -16.45 -14.37
C ALA A 104 16.55 -15.18 -14.87
N THR A 105 16.27 -14.02 -14.27
CA THR A 105 16.92 -12.75 -14.60
C THR A 105 18.35 -12.66 -14.08
N SER A 106 18.67 -13.42 -13.02
CA SER A 106 20.03 -13.52 -12.47
C SER A 106 20.93 -14.51 -13.22
N ASP A 107 20.36 -15.38 -14.07
CA ASP A 107 21.14 -16.33 -14.86
C ASP A 107 21.77 -15.67 -16.09
N ALA A 108 23.09 -15.44 -16.03
CA ALA A 108 23.87 -14.85 -17.11
C ALA A 108 23.87 -15.68 -18.40
N LYS A 109 23.60 -17.00 -18.33
CA LYS A 109 23.51 -17.86 -19.52
C LYS A 109 22.16 -17.75 -20.22
N TYR A 110 21.15 -17.17 -19.56
CA TYR A 110 19.85 -16.99 -20.15
C TYR A 110 19.86 -15.80 -21.12
N SER A 111 19.89 -16.09 -22.42
CA SER A 111 19.96 -15.05 -23.46
C SER A 111 18.64 -14.31 -23.70
N SER A 112 17.53 -14.76 -23.10
CA SER A 112 16.20 -14.14 -23.23
C SER A 112 15.69 -13.58 -21.90
N ARG A 113 16.57 -12.96 -21.10
CA ARG A 113 16.22 -12.39 -19.78
C ARG A 113 15.07 -11.39 -19.84
N TYR A 114 14.95 -10.62 -20.92
CA TYR A 114 13.78 -9.77 -21.16
C TYR A 114 12.43 -10.49 -21.00
N LYS A 115 12.32 -11.79 -21.35
CA LYS A 115 11.08 -12.58 -21.15
C LYS A 115 10.77 -12.78 -19.67
N ALA A 116 11.80 -13.02 -18.85
CA ALA A 116 11.65 -13.15 -17.41
C ALA A 116 11.32 -11.80 -16.77
N HIS A 117 11.96 -10.71 -17.19
CA HIS A 117 11.63 -9.36 -16.75
C HIS A 117 10.18 -8.95 -17.11
N LEU A 118 9.70 -9.27 -18.32
CA LEU A 118 8.29 -9.09 -18.70
C LEU A 118 7.34 -9.87 -17.79
N GLY A 119 7.66 -11.14 -17.51
CA GLY A 119 6.88 -11.99 -16.61
C GLY A 119 6.85 -11.46 -15.17
N MET A 120 8.02 -11.05 -14.67
CA MET A 120 8.21 -10.45 -13.34
C MET A 120 7.40 -9.17 -13.20
N GLY A 121 7.51 -8.25 -14.17
CA GLY A 121 6.76 -7.00 -14.18
C GLY A 121 5.24 -7.24 -14.16
N ASN A 122 4.74 -8.21 -14.93
CA ASN A 122 3.33 -8.57 -14.93
C ASN A 122 2.87 -9.13 -13.57
N ALA A 123 3.67 -10.00 -12.95
CA ALA A 123 3.36 -10.54 -11.62
C ALA A 123 3.36 -9.44 -10.54
N LEU A 124 4.34 -8.53 -10.59
CA LEU A 124 4.45 -7.39 -9.68
C LEU A 124 3.29 -6.40 -9.83
N LEU A 125 2.82 -6.14 -11.06
CA LEU A 125 1.60 -5.35 -11.30
C LEU A 125 0.38 -5.99 -10.66
N LYS A 126 0.21 -7.32 -10.78
CA LYS A 126 -0.90 -8.05 -10.15
C LYS A 126 -0.85 -8.00 -8.62
N MET A 127 0.32 -7.76 -8.05
CA MET A 127 0.51 -7.54 -6.61
C MET A 127 0.36 -6.05 -6.20
N GLY A 128 0.14 -5.13 -7.15
CA GLY A 128 0.08 -3.70 -6.91
C GLY A 128 1.45 -3.03 -6.67
N LYS A 129 2.56 -3.73 -6.95
CA LYS A 129 3.92 -3.22 -6.77
C LYS A 129 4.40 -2.46 -8.01
N ASN A 130 3.71 -1.37 -8.34
CA ASN A 130 3.87 -0.64 -9.61
C ASN A 130 5.30 -0.13 -9.87
N ALA A 131 6.02 0.29 -8.82
CA ALA A 131 7.41 0.76 -8.96
C ALA A 131 8.39 -0.37 -9.32
N GLU A 132 8.29 -1.53 -8.64
CA GLU A 132 9.12 -2.70 -8.92
C GLU A 132 8.78 -3.29 -10.31
N ALA A 133 7.50 -3.27 -10.66
CA ALA A 133 7.04 -3.66 -11.99
C ALA A 133 7.63 -2.77 -13.08
N GLY A 134 7.59 -1.45 -12.89
CA GLY A 134 8.18 -0.48 -13.81
C GLY A 134 9.67 -0.71 -14.02
N ALA A 135 10.43 -1.00 -12.95
CA ALA A 135 11.85 -1.36 -13.08
C ALA A 135 12.04 -2.62 -13.95
N SER A 136 11.24 -3.66 -13.70
CA SER A 136 11.30 -4.90 -14.50
C SER A 136 10.96 -4.66 -15.97
N PHE A 137 9.92 -3.87 -16.28
CA PHE A 137 9.59 -3.54 -17.67
C PHE A 137 10.64 -2.68 -18.35
N ARG A 138 11.27 -1.75 -17.62
CA ARG A 138 12.40 -0.98 -18.14
C ARG A 138 13.57 -1.88 -18.52
N GLU A 139 13.96 -2.83 -17.67
CA GLU A 139 15.01 -3.81 -17.99
C GLU A 139 14.65 -4.62 -19.25
N ALA A 140 13.40 -5.06 -19.39
CA ALA A 140 12.95 -5.74 -20.60
C ALA A 140 12.97 -4.86 -21.86
N ALA A 141 12.67 -3.56 -21.73
CA ALA A 141 12.68 -2.62 -22.84
C ALA A 141 14.10 -2.25 -23.30
N LEU A 142 15.06 -2.23 -22.37
CA LEU A 142 16.45 -1.89 -22.61
C LEU A 142 17.31 -3.09 -23.03
N ASP A 143 16.83 -4.32 -22.85
CA ASP A 143 17.56 -5.53 -23.22
C ASP A 143 17.75 -5.62 -24.75
N PRO A 144 19.00 -5.57 -25.26
CA PRO A 144 19.28 -5.62 -26.69
C PRO A 144 18.86 -6.93 -27.38
N SER A 145 18.63 -7.99 -26.60
CA SER A 145 18.13 -9.28 -27.10
C SER A 145 16.61 -9.30 -27.29
N ASN A 146 15.91 -8.26 -26.85
CA ASN A 146 14.47 -8.15 -27.02
C ASN A 146 14.14 -7.72 -28.46
N PRO A 147 13.55 -8.59 -29.30
CA PRO A 147 13.20 -8.24 -30.67
C PRO A 147 12.00 -7.29 -30.76
N ASP A 148 11.22 -7.16 -29.68
CA ASP A 148 10.01 -6.35 -29.63
C ASP A 148 9.82 -5.73 -28.22
N PRO A 149 10.34 -4.52 -27.98
CA PRO A 149 10.20 -3.83 -26.70
C PRO A 149 8.81 -3.20 -26.50
N THR A 150 7.90 -3.26 -27.48
CA THR A 150 6.63 -2.51 -27.45
C THR A 150 5.76 -2.88 -26.25
N LYS A 151 5.66 -4.17 -25.93
CA LYS A 151 4.90 -4.65 -24.76
C LYS A 151 5.54 -4.22 -23.44
N ALA A 152 6.87 -4.18 -23.38
CA ALA A 152 7.59 -3.71 -22.20
C ALA A 152 7.33 -2.21 -21.98
N LEU A 153 7.45 -1.41 -23.04
CA LEU A 153 7.21 0.04 -23.01
C LEU A 153 5.74 0.39 -22.73
N LEU A 154 4.78 -0.36 -23.29
CA LEU A 154 3.35 -0.25 -22.95
C LEU A 154 3.15 -0.43 -21.44
N ASN A 155 3.61 -1.55 -20.89
CA ASN A 155 3.38 -1.86 -19.48
C ASN A 155 4.19 -0.95 -18.55
N LEU A 156 5.33 -0.45 -19.00
CA LEU A 156 6.09 0.60 -18.31
C LEU A 156 5.27 1.90 -18.22
N GLY A 157 4.63 2.33 -19.31
CA GLY A 157 3.72 3.47 -19.30
C GLY A 157 2.53 3.27 -18.37
N VAL A 158 1.96 2.05 -18.32
CA VAL A 158 0.90 1.69 -17.37
C VAL A 158 1.39 1.82 -15.92
N CYS A 159 2.61 1.37 -15.63
CA CYS A 159 3.21 1.55 -14.30
C CYS A 159 3.35 3.03 -13.95
N PHE A 160 3.75 3.89 -14.88
CA PHE A 160 3.84 5.32 -14.65
C PHE A 160 2.48 5.98 -14.40
N MET A 161 1.44 5.60 -15.13
CA MET A 161 0.06 6.04 -14.85
C MET A 161 -0.35 5.66 -13.42
N ALA A 162 -0.07 4.43 -13.01
CA ALA A 162 -0.39 3.92 -11.68
C ALA A 162 0.49 4.53 -10.55
N LEU A 163 1.55 5.24 -10.91
CA LEU A 163 2.43 5.98 -10.00
C LEU A 163 2.18 7.50 -10.05
N ASP A 164 1.09 7.93 -10.70
CA ASP A 164 0.73 9.35 -10.89
C ASP A 164 1.83 10.15 -11.63
N ARG A 165 2.44 9.52 -12.63
CA ARG A 165 3.49 10.09 -13.49
C ARG A 165 3.07 10.09 -14.96
N PRO A 166 1.99 10.80 -15.34
CA PRO A 166 1.43 10.71 -16.69
C PRO A 166 2.37 11.23 -17.78
N ALA A 167 3.26 12.19 -17.47
CA ALA A 167 4.25 12.68 -18.42
C ALA A 167 5.29 11.60 -18.83
N ASP A 168 5.75 10.80 -17.88
CA ASP A 168 6.66 9.66 -18.15
C ASP A 168 5.93 8.54 -18.90
N ALA A 169 4.62 8.36 -18.62
CA ALA A 169 3.79 7.42 -19.36
C ALA A 169 3.67 7.82 -20.84
N VAL A 170 3.41 9.11 -21.13
CA VAL A 170 3.41 9.64 -22.50
C VAL A 170 4.71 9.31 -23.21
N GLN A 171 5.86 9.59 -22.60
CA GLN A 171 7.17 9.29 -23.20
C GLN A 171 7.36 7.79 -23.46
N SER A 172 6.91 6.93 -22.55
CA SER A 172 6.98 5.47 -22.71
C SER A 172 6.16 5.00 -23.91
N TYR A 173 4.91 5.49 -24.03
CA TYR A 173 4.01 5.13 -25.12
C TYR A 173 4.47 5.70 -26.46
N GLU A 174 4.93 6.95 -26.51
CA GLU A 174 5.50 7.56 -27.72
C GLU A 174 6.77 6.81 -28.17
N SER A 175 7.61 6.36 -27.25
CA SER A 175 8.77 5.52 -27.55
C SER A 175 8.33 4.16 -28.13
N ALA A 176 7.30 3.54 -27.56
CA ALA A 176 6.78 2.27 -28.06
C ALA A 176 6.25 2.39 -29.50
N LEU A 177 5.56 3.50 -29.81
CA LEU A 177 4.99 3.76 -31.14
C LEU A 177 6.03 3.93 -32.25
N GLN A 178 7.33 4.05 -31.92
CA GLN A 178 8.42 4.08 -32.89
C GLN A 178 8.77 2.69 -33.46
N PHE A 179 8.28 1.62 -32.82
CA PHE A 179 8.50 0.25 -33.26
C PHE A 179 7.29 -0.30 -34.02
N ASP A 180 7.55 -1.26 -34.89
CA ASP A 180 6.49 -2.02 -35.55
C ASP A 180 5.79 -2.91 -34.53
N MET A 181 4.46 -2.89 -34.55
CA MET A 181 3.61 -3.72 -33.71
C MET A 181 2.31 -4.06 -34.42
N ASP A 182 1.68 -5.14 -33.96
CA ASP A 182 0.36 -5.57 -34.41
C ASP A 182 -0.70 -4.47 -34.18
N PRO A 183 -1.68 -4.31 -35.08
CA PRO A 183 -2.76 -3.32 -34.94
C PRO A 183 -3.44 -3.33 -33.57
N ASP A 184 -3.71 -4.50 -32.97
CA ASP A 184 -4.37 -4.59 -31.67
C ASP A 184 -3.52 -3.96 -30.56
N THR A 185 -2.20 -4.13 -30.63
CA THR A 185 -1.26 -3.55 -29.66
C THR A 185 -1.15 -2.04 -29.88
N ARG A 186 -1.14 -1.61 -31.14
CA ARG A 186 -1.11 -0.19 -31.51
C ARG A 186 -2.35 0.55 -31.01
N ASN A 187 -3.54 -0.02 -31.17
CA ASN A 187 -4.79 0.58 -30.72
C ASN A 187 -4.83 0.70 -29.19
N LYS A 188 -4.42 -0.35 -28.48
CA LYS A 188 -4.24 -0.30 -27.01
C LYS A 188 -3.24 0.78 -26.58
N MET A 189 -2.13 0.90 -27.30
CA MET A 189 -1.12 1.93 -27.05
C MET A 189 -1.71 3.33 -27.19
N TYR A 190 -2.45 3.60 -28.27
CA TYR A 190 -3.10 4.89 -28.49
C TYR A 190 -4.18 5.21 -27.46
N ALA A 191 -4.97 4.22 -27.03
CA ALA A 191 -5.95 4.41 -25.98
C ALA A 191 -5.30 4.80 -24.64
N ASN A 192 -4.24 4.08 -24.25
CA ASN A 192 -3.48 4.40 -23.04
C ASN A 192 -2.76 5.76 -23.14
N LEU A 193 -2.23 6.11 -24.32
CA LEU A 193 -1.65 7.41 -24.59
C LEU A 193 -2.70 8.53 -24.48
N GLY A 194 -3.92 8.30 -24.96
CA GLY A 194 -5.05 9.21 -24.79
C GLY A 194 -5.35 9.50 -23.32
N GLN A 195 -5.42 8.45 -22.49
CA GLN A 195 -5.62 8.61 -21.05
C GLN A 195 -4.47 9.36 -20.36
N ALA A 196 -3.22 9.08 -20.77
CA ALA A 196 -2.06 9.80 -20.26
C ALA A 196 -2.10 11.28 -20.64
N TYR A 197 -2.50 11.63 -21.86
CA TYR A 197 -2.68 13.02 -22.27
C TYR A 197 -3.81 13.72 -21.52
N VAL A 198 -4.93 13.03 -21.20
CA VAL A 198 -5.98 13.59 -20.34
C VAL A 198 -5.41 13.93 -18.96
N ALA A 199 -4.64 13.02 -18.37
CA ALA A 199 -3.99 13.26 -17.08
C ALA A 199 -2.95 14.40 -17.13
N CYS A 200 -2.30 14.62 -18.28
CA CYS A 200 -1.44 15.80 -18.52
C CYS A 200 -2.20 17.08 -18.91
N ASN A 201 -3.54 17.08 -18.88
CA ASN A 201 -4.39 18.17 -19.37
C ASN A 201 -4.18 18.57 -20.85
N GLN A 202 -3.66 17.66 -21.68
CA GLN A 202 -3.42 17.86 -23.12
C GLN A 202 -4.62 17.36 -23.95
N MET A 203 -5.79 17.97 -23.74
CA MET A 203 -7.08 17.47 -24.24
C MET A 203 -7.14 17.26 -25.76
N GLN A 204 -6.52 18.15 -26.55
CA GLN A 204 -6.49 18.00 -28.01
C GLN A 204 -5.67 16.76 -28.44
N LYS A 205 -4.52 16.51 -27.81
CA LYS A 205 -3.71 15.33 -28.10
C LYS A 205 -4.39 14.05 -27.63
N ALA A 206 -5.06 14.11 -26.48
CA ALA A 206 -5.85 13.01 -25.96
C ALA A 206 -6.94 12.58 -26.96
N MET A 207 -7.71 13.54 -27.46
CA MET A 207 -8.76 13.29 -28.46
C MET A 207 -8.17 12.63 -29.72
N ASN A 208 -7.10 13.18 -30.28
CA ASN A 208 -6.44 12.62 -31.46
C ASN A 208 -5.93 11.18 -31.20
N ALA A 209 -5.40 10.90 -30.01
CA ALA A 209 -4.94 9.56 -29.65
C ALA A 209 -6.11 8.56 -29.52
N PHE A 210 -7.23 8.96 -28.92
CA PHE A 210 -8.42 8.11 -28.88
C PHE A 210 -9.02 7.86 -30.27
N GLU A 211 -9.05 8.87 -31.14
CA GLU A 211 -9.46 8.70 -32.53
C GLU A 211 -8.54 7.72 -33.29
N ALA A 212 -7.23 7.82 -33.07
CA ALA A 212 -6.27 6.88 -33.65
C ALA A 212 -6.49 5.44 -33.14
N ALA A 213 -6.81 5.27 -31.85
CA ALA A 213 -7.13 3.95 -31.29
C ALA A 213 -8.40 3.32 -31.88
N LEU A 214 -9.34 4.14 -32.35
CA LEU A 214 -10.63 3.72 -32.89
C LEU A 214 -10.69 3.68 -34.42
N ALA A 215 -9.59 4.04 -35.10
CA ALA A 215 -9.56 4.32 -36.52
C ALA A 215 -9.93 3.12 -37.42
N ASP A 216 -9.59 1.90 -37.00
CA ASP A 216 -9.86 0.68 -37.75
C ASP A 216 -11.17 -0.03 -37.35
N HIS A 217 -11.89 0.50 -36.34
CA HIS A 217 -13.13 -0.04 -35.81
C HIS A 217 -13.04 -1.47 -35.23
N THR A 218 -11.83 -1.99 -35.00
CA THR A 218 -11.62 -3.31 -34.39
C THR A 218 -11.42 -3.23 -32.88
N TYR A 219 -11.04 -2.07 -32.37
CA TYR A 219 -10.76 -1.83 -30.97
C TYR A 219 -11.93 -1.14 -30.24
N PHE A 220 -12.14 -1.55 -28.99
CA PHE A 220 -13.13 -0.94 -28.10
C PHE A 220 -12.40 -0.33 -26.90
N LEU A 221 -12.70 0.95 -26.62
CA LEU A 221 -12.19 1.63 -25.43
C LEU A 221 -12.75 0.97 -24.17
N SER A 222 -11.96 0.97 -23.09
CA SER A 222 -12.49 0.65 -21.76
C SER A 222 -13.49 1.72 -21.30
N ASP A 223 -14.30 1.41 -20.29
CA ASP A 223 -15.26 2.38 -19.73
C ASP A 223 -14.56 3.67 -19.28
N SER A 224 -13.43 3.54 -18.57
CA SER A 224 -12.61 4.68 -18.14
C SER A 224 -12.09 5.48 -19.33
N ALA A 225 -11.54 4.81 -20.35
CA ALA A 225 -11.02 5.48 -21.54
C ALA A 225 -12.14 6.16 -22.35
N SER A 226 -13.35 5.60 -22.35
CA SER A 226 -14.52 6.20 -23.00
C SER A 226 -14.95 7.48 -22.30
N VAL A 227 -14.93 7.49 -20.96
CA VAL A 227 -15.17 8.71 -20.16
C VAL A 227 -14.10 9.75 -20.46
N ASP A 228 -12.82 9.38 -20.42
CA ASP A 228 -11.69 10.28 -20.73
C ASP A 228 -11.79 10.85 -22.15
N TYR A 229 -12.19 10.02 -23.12
CA TYR A 229 -12.43 10.47 -24.48
C TYR A 229 -13.57 11.49 -24.57
N SER A 230 -14.71 11.24 -23.90
CA SER A 230 -15.83 12.18 -23.87
C SER A 230 -15.47 13.53 -23.26
N ARG A 231 -14.63 13.52 -22.21
CA ARG A 231 -14.12 14.74 -21.56
C ARG A 231 -13.19 15.51 -22.49
N ALA A 232 -12.26 14.81 -23.14
CA ALA A 232 -11.35 15.42 -24.11
C ALA A 232 -12.12 16.03 -25.29
N ALA A 233 -13.08 15.29 -25.86
CA ALA A 233 -13.90 15.75 -26.97
C ALA A 233 -14.75 16.99 -26.59
N THR A 234 -15.35 16.98 -25.40
CA THR A 234 -16.11 18.14 -24.90
C THR A 234 -15.21 19.36 -24.75
N ALA A 235 -14.05 19.22 -24.10
CA ALA A 235 -13.10 20.31 -23.89
C ALA A 235 -12.57 20.90 -25.21
N VAL A 236 -12.35 20.06 -26.22
CA VAL A 236 -11.97 20.51 -27.56
C VAL A 236 -13.12 21.26 -28.24
N ALA A 237 -14.34 20.71 -28.19
CA ALA A 237 -15.52 21.32 -28.81
C ALA A 237 -15.90 22.68 -28.19
N THR A 238 -15.73 22.84 -26.87
CA THR A 238 -15.98 24.10 -26.15
C THR A 238 -14.83 25.10 -26.26
N GLY A 239 -13.72 24.73 -26.92
CA GLY A 239 -12.52 25.57 -27.03
C GLY A 239 -11.73 25.70 -25.72
N THR A 240 -12.07 24.95 -24.68
CA THR A 240 -11.40 24.97 -23.37
C THR A 240 -10.16 24.07 -23.33
N ALA A 241 -9.89 23.29 -24.39
CA ALA A 241 -8.71 22.43 -24.53
C ALA A 241 -7.36 23.19 -24.49
N ALA A 242 -7.37 24.51 -24.73
CA ALA A 242 -6.18 25.37 -24.67
C ALA A 242 -6.09 26.18 -23.36
N MET A 243 -7.09 26.10 -22.47
CA MET A 243 -7.06 26.83 -21.21
C MET A 243 -6.20 26.06 -20.21
N ALA A 244 -5.00 26.60 -19.95
CA ALA A 244 -4.21 26.26 -18.76
C ALA A 244 -5.08 26.43 -17.51
N PRO A 245 -4.79 25.71 -16.39
CA PRO A 245 -5.59 25.81 -15.19
C PRO A 245 -5.74 27.29 -14.81
N ILE A 246 -6.99 27.76 -14.74
CA ILE A 246 -7.29 29.03 -14.10
C ILE A 246 -6.93 28.79 -12.64
N VAL A 247 -5.76 29.27 -12.21
CA VAL A 247 -5.49 29.51 -10.80
C VAL A 247 -6.61 30.43 -10.35
N ALA A 248 -7.54 29.89 -9.58
CA ALA A 248 -8.57 30.68 -8.93
C ALA A 248 -7.84 31.65 -7.99
N ASN A 249 -7.60 32.86 -8.47
CA ASN A 249 -7.42 33.97 -7.56
C ASN A 249 -8.80 34.16 -6.92
N ASP A 250 -8.86 34.07 -5.60
CA ASP A 250 -10.07 34.19 -4.75
C ASP A 250 -10.74 35.58 -4.80
N ASP A 251 -10.62 36.32 -5.89
CA ASP A 251 -11.19 37.65 -6.04
C ASP A 251 -11.69 37.84 -7.47
N GLU A 252 -12.96 37.54 -7.71
CA GLU A 252 -13.97 38.51 -8.14
C GLU A 252 -15.21 37.78 -8.72
N THR A 253 -16.37 38.35 -8.39
CA THR A 253 -17.71 37.91 -8.74
C THR A 253 -17.92 37.75 -10.25
N PHE A 254 -18.18 36.52 -10.72
CA PHE A 254 -18.68 36.26 -12.07
C PHE A 254 -20.03 35.54 -11.98
N GLU A 255 -21.11 36.28 -12.28
CA GLU A 255 -22.47 35.75 -12.40
C GLU A 255 -22.57 34.84 -13.64
N PRO A 256 -23.06 33.59 -13.54
CA PRO A 256 -23.22 32.73 -14.70
C PRO A 256 -24.54 32.99 -15.42
N ASP A 257 -24.46 33.43 -16.68
CA ASP A 257 -25.59 33.48 -17.61
C ASP A 257 -25.98 32.04 -18.04
N MET A 258 -27.05 31.52 -17.45
CA MET A 258 -27.66 30.22 -17.73
C MET A 258 -28.77 30.34 -18.76
N SER A 259 -28.43 30.75 -19.99
CA SER A 259 -29.38 30.78 -21.10
C SER A 259 -28.78 30.26 -22.40
N GLY A 260 -28.99 28.97 -22.66
CA GLY A 260 -29.13 28.49 -24.04
C GLY A 260 -28.29 27.29 -24.39
N LEU A 261 -28.90 26.10 -24.35
CA LEU A 261 -28.84 25.12 -25.43
C LEU A 261 -29.82 23.97 -25.13
N ASP A 262 -31.01 24.16 -25.66
CA ASP A 262 -31.96 23.09 -25.94
C ASP A 262 -31.40 22.24 -27.11
N VAL A 263 -31.78 20.96 -27.17
CA VAL A 263 -32.03 20.12 -28.39
C VAL A 263 -31.82 18.62 -28.11
N THR A 264 -32.95 17.99 -27.82
CA THR A 264 -33.55 16.72 -28.33
C THR A 264 -32.82 15.37 -28.33
N ALA A 265 -33.55 14.40 -27.78
CA ALA A 265 -33.35 12.96 -27.84
C ALA A 265 -33.69 12.31 -29.20
N ALA A 266 -32.84 11.38 -29.63
CA ALA A 266 -33.08 10.16 -30.44
C ALA A 266 -31.68 9.58 -30.73
N SER A 267 -31.34 8.29 -30.67
CA SER A 267 -32.07 7.03 -30.79
C SER A 267 -31.17 5.90 -30.27
N VAL A 268 -31.73 4.98 -29.49
CA VAL A 268 -31.07 3.72 -29.10
C VAL A 268 -31.34 2.66 -30.18
N PRO A 269 -30.33 1.91 -30.65
CA PRO A 269 -30.56 0.57 -31.20
C PRO A 269 -30.11 -0.50 -30.19
N GLN A 270 -31.05 -1.38 -29.89
CA GLN A 270 -30.92 -2.57 -29.07
C GLN A 270 -30.11 -3.66 -29.81
N ALA A 271 -29.08 -4.20 -29.16
CA ALA A 271 -28.24 -5.28 -29.69
C ALA A 271 -28.90 -6.67 -29.54
N PRO A 272 -28.66 -7.65 -30.45
CA PRO A 272 -28.97 -9.05 -30.21
C PRO A 272 -27.85 -9.77 -29.44
N ALA A 273 -28.25 -10.80 -28.69
CA ALA A 273 -27.44 -11.60 -27.78
C ALA A 273 -26.76 -12.82 -28.43
N HIS A 274 -25.81 -13.41 -27.67
CA HIS A 274 -25.07 -14.69 -27.82
C HIS A 274 -23.78 -14.64 -28.66
N ASP A 275 -22.63 -15.21 -28.26
CA ASP A 275 -22.26 -16.10 -27.16
C ASP A 275 -20.73 -16.09 -26.88
N ALA A 276 -20.37 -16.53 -25.66
CA ALA A 276 -19.08 -17.05 -25.18
C ALA A 276 -17.81 -16.16 -25.20
N TYR A 277 -17.56 -15.53 -24.04
CA TYR A 277 -16.31 -14.81 -23.71
C TYR A 277 -15.46 -15.65 -22.74
N GLU A 278 -14.21 -15.91 -23.09
CA GLU A 278 -13.13 -16.32 -22.18
C GLU A 278 -12.06 -15.19 -22.08
N PRO A 279 -11.33 -15.09 -20.96
CA PRO A 279 -11.13 -13.81 -20.30
C PRO A 279 -9.72 -13.22 -20.46
N ASP A 280 -9.64 -11.91 -20.75
CA ASP A 280 -8.88 -10.89 -19.99
C ASP A 280 -9.01 -9.52 -20.73
N PRO A 281 -9.00 -8.37 -20.03
CA PRO A 281 -7.77 -7.91 -19.40
C PRO A 281 -7.95 -7.22 -18.04
N VAL A 282 -6.82 -7.11 -17.36
CA VAL A 282 -6.59 -6.41 -16.09
C VAL A 282 -7.30 -5.06 -16.07
N HIS A 283 -8.44 -5.04 -15.37
CA HIS A 283 -9.19 -3.84 -15.04
C HIS A 283 -8.76 -3.40 -13.64
N TYR A 284 -8.27 -2.17 -13.49
CA TYR A 284 -8.22 -1.51 -12.20
C TYR A 284 -9.13 -0.27 -12.23
N PRO A 285 -10.04 -0.12 -11.25
CA PRO A 285 -10.82 1.09 -11.07
C PRO A 285 -9.94 2.20 -10.51
N ALA A 286 -10.04 3.39 -11.10
CA ALA A 286 -9.36 4.59 -10.67
C ALA A 286 -10.24 5.37 -9.69
N ASP A 287 -10.11 5.09 -8.40
CA ASP A 287 -10.73 5.88 -7.35
C ASP A 287 -9.65 6.40 -6.39
N ALA A 288 -9.33 7.70 -6.45
CA ALA A 288 -9.21 8.60 -5.29
C ALA A 288 -8.50 9.92 -5.68
N TYR A 289 -9.26 11.01 -5.58
CA TYR A 289 -8.89 12.39 -5.86
C TYR A 289 -7.82 12.98 -4.93
N GLY A 290 -7.04 13.92 -5.49
CA GLY A 290 -6.68 15.20 -4.87
C GLY A 290 -5.26 15.32 -4.31
N TYR A 291 -4.40 16.10 -4.96
CA TYR A 291 -3.71 17.29 -4.41
C TYR A 291 -2.77 17.94 -5.44
N ASP A 292 -2.59 19.25 -5.28
CA ASP A 292 -1.86 20.24 -6.07
C ASP A 292 -0.44 19.82 -6.54
N VAL A 293 -0.12 20.07 -7.81
CA VAL A 293 1.22 19.90 -8.39
C VAL A 293 1.81 21.27 -8.68
N ASN A 294 2.93 21.59 -8.04
CA ASN A 294 3.79 22.72 -8.41
C ASN A 294 4.35 22.48 -9.82
N ASP A 295 4.03 23.40 -10.73
CA ASP A 295 4.57 23.50 -12.08
C ASP A 295 6.09 23.71 -12.08
N ASP A 296 6.84 22.74 -12.61
CA ASP A 296 8.22 22.98 -13.06
C ASP A 296 8.74 21.94 -14.10
N TYR A 297 7.86 21.43 -14.98
CA TYR A 297 8.26 20.50 -16.05
C TYR A 297 7.95 21.03 -17.44
N ALA A 298 8.69 22.07 -17.83
CA ALA A 298 8.87 22.45 -19.21
C ALA A 298 10.04 21.67 -19.83
N SER A 299 9.77 20.99 -20.94
CA SER A 299 10.72 20.63 -22.02
C SER A 299 11.81 19.58 -21.73
N GLY A 300 11.65 18.40 -22.34
CA GLY A 300 12.70 17.81 -23.20
C GLY A 300 13.97 17.25 -22.56
N ASP A 301 13.90 16.70 -21.36
CA ASP A 301 15.07 16.05 -20.74
C ASP A 301 15.02 14.52 -20.93
N ASP A 302 16.06 13.97 -21.57
CA ASP A 302 16.37 12.53 -21.75
C ASP A 302 16.63 11.79 -20.41
N ARG A 303 16.11 12.28 -19.28
CA ARG A 303 16.24 11.68 -17.95
C ARG A 303 15.53 10.33 -17.84
N PHE A 304 14.58 10.05 -18.71
CA PHE A 304 13.78 8.82 -18.69
C PHE A 304 14.63 7.55 -18.89
N PHE A 305 15.56 7.56 -19.86
CA PHE A 305 16.47 6.43 -20.12
C PHE A 305 17.83 6.56 -19.42
N ASN A 306 18.19 7.76 -18.94
CA ASN A 306 19.50 8.05 -18.37
C ASN A 306 19.51 8.23 -16.84
N ALA A 307 18.37 8.15 -16.15
CA ALA A 307 18.35 8.11 -14.69
C ALA A 307 19.20 6.94 -14.20
N SER A 308 20.21 7.23 -13.37
CA SER A 308 21.11 6.22 -12.83
C SER A 308 20.38 5.32 -11.85
N ASP A 309 20.84 4.06 -11.73
CA ASP A 309 20.30 3.10 -10.75
C ASP A 309 20.21 3.70 -9.34
N GLU A 310 21.05 4.68 -9.00
CA GLU A 310 21.07 5.37 -7.71
C GLU A 310 19.92 6.39 -7.51
N GLU A 311 19.39 7.00 -8.58
CA GLU A 311 18.21 7.87 -8.51
C GLU A 311 16.91 7.06 -8.42
N LEU A 312 16.85 5.95 -9.17
CA LEU A 312 15.79 4.96 -9.03
C LEU A 312 15.86 4.23 -7.69
N GLU A 313 17.05 3.97 -7.14
CA GLU A 313 17.22 3.40 -5.81
C GLU A 313 16.94 4.44 -4.72
N LYS A 314 17.14 5.75 -4.94
CA LYS A 314 16.68 6.80 -4.02
C LYS A 314 15.15 6.96 -4.04
N TYR A 315 14.50 6.74 -5.19
CA TYR A 315 13.04 6.66 -5.31
C TYR A 315 12.46 5.34 -4.78
N SER A 316 13.11 4.21 -5.04
CA SER A 316 12.74 2.92 -4.46
C SER A 316 13.08 2.87 -2.97
N LYS A 317 14.09 3.60 -2.48
CA LYS A 317 14.35 3.83 -1.06
C LYS A 317 13.40 4.87 -0.46
N SER A 318 12.87 5.84 -1.21
CA SER A 318 11.84 6.75 -0.69
C SER A 318 10.49 6.03 -0.56
N ILE A 319 10.16 5.16 -1.53
CA ILE A 319 9.01 4.23 -1.51
C ILE A 319 9.24 3.07 -0.52
N ALA A 320 10.43 2.48 -0.42
CA ALA A 320 10.77 1.44 0.57
C ALA A 320 10.97 2.02 1.98
N ARG A 321 11.27 3.31 2.14
CA ARG A 321 11.13 4.04 3.41
C ARG A 321 9.65 4.25 3.75
N GLN A 322 8.78 4.38 2.74
CA GLN A 322 7.33 4.41 2.90
C GLN A 322 6.76 3.01 3.26
N ASP A 323 7.28 1.93 2.67
CA ASP A 323 6.86 0.55 2.96
C ASP A 323 7.46 -0.03 4.24
N ARG A 324 8.71 0.33 4.60
CA ARG A 324 9.23 0.09 5.96
C ARG A 324 8.44 0.86 7.02
N LYS A 325 7.82 1.99 6.66
CA LYS A 325 6.87 2.66 7.54
C LYS A 325 5.57 1.86 7.65
N ARG A 326 4.99 1.37 6.54
CA ARG A 326 3.71 0.61 6.51
C ARG A 326 3.77 -0.76 7.19
N ARG A 327 4.90 -1.46 7.16
CA ARG A 327 5.05 -2.78 7.81
C ARG A 327 4.86 -2.76 9.32
N ASN A 328 5.04 -1.58 9.95
CA ASN A 328 4.83 -1.38 11.39
C ASN A 328 3.67 -0.42 11.71
N VAL A 329 2.87 0.05 10.75
CA VAL A 329 1.72 0.95 11.05
C VAL A 329 0.68 0.22 11.90
N GLY A 330 0.35 -1.03 11.56
CA GLY A 330 -0.58 -1.85 12.36
C GLY A 330 -0.09 -2.07 13.80
N LEU A 331 1.19 -2.38 13.98
CA LEU A 331 1.80 -2.55 15.30
C LEU A 331 1.88 -1.23 16.08
N LYS A 332 2.19 -0.10 15.42
CA LYS A 332 2.22 1.23 16.05
C LYS A 332 0.83 1.68 16.49
N ILE A 333 -0.19 1.42 15.68
CA ILE A 333 -1.60 1.68 16.05
C ILE A 333 -1.99 0.82 17.24
N ALA A 334 -1.64 -0.47 17.25
CA ALA A 334 -1.92 -1.37 18.38
C ALA A 334 -1.21 -0.93 19.67
N VAL A 335 0.06 -0.54 19.60
CA VAL A 335 0.82 -0.02 20.76
C VAL A 335 0.26 1.32 21.25
N PHE A 336 -0.16 2.20 20.34
CA PHE A 336 -0.80 3.47 20.70
C PHE A 336 -2.15 3.25 21.40
N LEU A 337 -3.00 2.35 20.87
CA LEU A 337 -4.27 1.99 21.50
C LEU A 337 -4.07 1.33 22.86
N PHE A 338 -3.04 0.48 23.01
CA PHE A 338 -2.68 -0.10 24.30
C PHE A 338 -2.20 0.96 25.30
N ALA A 339 -1.36 1.89 24.87
CA ALA A 339 -0.93 3.00 25.72
C ALA A 339 -2.10 3.90 26.15
N LEU A 340 -3.03 4.19 25.23
CA LEU A 340 -4.26 4.92 25.53
C LEU A 340 -5.10 4.18 26.57
N LEU A 341 -5.25 2.86 26.43
CA LEU A 341 -5.99 2.03 27.39
C LEU A 341 -5.34 2.06 28.77
N VAL A 342 -4.01 2.01 28.86
CA VAL A 342 -3.27 2.14 30.13
C VAL A 342 -3.49 3.52 30.76
N VAL A 343 -3.50 4.60 29.96
CA VAL A 343 -3.80 5.96 30.47
C VAL A 343 -5.24 6.04 30.98
N VAL A 344 -6.23 5.53 30.23
CA VAL A 344 -7.64 5.51 30.66
C VAL A 344 -7.82 4.66 31.92
N ALA A 345 -7.17 3.50 32.01
CA ALA A 345 -7.18 2.67 33.21
C ALA A 345 -6.54 3.40 34.39
N GLY A 346 -5.41 4.09 34.18
CA GLY A 346 -4.75 4.92 35.19
C GLY A 346 -5.64 6.06 35.68
N LEU A 347 -6.32 6.77 34.77
CA LEU A 347 -7.31 7.80 35.12
C LEU A 347 -8.50 7.21 35.89
N GLY A 348 -8.98 6.03 35.51
CA GLY A 348 -10.03 5.30 36.21
C GLY A 348 -9.63 4.93 37.65
N VAL A 349 -8.41 4.41 37.85
CA VAL A 349 -7.87 4.09 39.18
C VAL A 349 -7.69 5.36 40.02
N PHE A 350 -7.21 6.45 39.43
CA PHE A 350 -7.06 7.73 40.13
C PHE A 350 -8.43 8.30 40.56
N ALA A 351 -9.41 8.29 39.66
CA ALA A 351 -10.77 8.73 39.97
C ALA A 351 -11.41 7.86 41.07
N TYR A 352 -11.21 6.54 41.01
CA TYR A 352 -11.64 5.60 42.04
C TYR A 352 -11.01 5.93 43.40
N ALA A 353 -9.69 6.17 43.44
CA ALA A 353 -8.98 6.54 44.68
C ALA A 353 -9.44 7.90 45.25
N LYS A 354 -9.89 8.81 44.40
CA LYS A 354 -10.50 10.09 44.80
C LYS A 354 -11.97 9.99 45.22
N GLY A 355 -12.56 8.80 45.20
CA GLY A 355 -13.95 8.58 45.60
C GLY A 355 -14.98 8.87 44.50
N TYR A 356 -14.57 8.95 43.24
CA TYR A 356 -15.51 9.00 42.13
C TYR A 356 -16.05 7.58 41.84
N GLY A 357 -17.36 7.49 41.63
CA GLY A 357 -18.06 6.25 41.32
C GLY A 357 -19.19 6.53 40.34
N PHE A 358 -19.69 5.48 39.71
CA PHE A 358 -20.82 5.56 38.79
C PHE A 358 -21.88 4.52 39.18
N PRO A 359 -23.13 4.92 39.47
CA PRO A 359 -23.63 6.31 39.65
C PRO A 359 -22.90 7.08 40.78
N THR A 360 -22.92 8.42 40.74
CA THR A 360 -22.24 9.26 41.76
C THR A 360 -22.98 9.19 43.09
N ALA A 361 -22.30 9.53 44.19
CA ALA A 361 -22.93 9.55 45.51
C ALA A 361 -24.14 10.51 45.54
N GLU A 362 -24.05 11.67 44.88
CA GLU A 362 -25.19 12.59 44.76
C GLU A 362 -26.37 11.95 44.05
N SER A 363 -26.15 11.28 42.91
CA SER A 363 -27.26 10.73 42.14
C SER A 363 -27.92 9.53 42.81
N VAL A 364 -27.17 8.75 43.60
CA VAL A 364 -27.74 7.70 44.46
C VAL A 364 -28.62 8.30 45.54
N VAL A 365 -28.18 9.38 46.18
CA VAL A 365 -28.97 10.08 47.20
C VAL A 365 -30.20 10.73 46.59
N SER A 366 -30.05 11.51 45.50
CA SER A 366 -31.20 12.08 44.79
C SER A 366 -32.21 11.02 44.34
N GLY A 367 -31.74 9.84 43.92
CA GLY A 367 -32.61 8.72 43.57
C GLY A 367 -33.40 8.16 44.76
N LEU A 368 -32.80 8.13 45.96
CA LEU A 368 -33.51 7.71 47.19
C LEU A 368 -34.60 8.71 47.57
N PHE A 369 -34.29 10.01 47.53
CA PHE A 369 -35.25 11.05 47.93
C PHE A 369 -36.38 11.24 46.92
N ALA A 370 -36.15 10.97 45.63
CA ALA A 370 -37.20 10.97 44.61
C ALA A 370 -38.13 9.74 44.70
N ASP A 371 -37.61 8.57 45.09
CA ASP A 371 -38.38 7.33 45.26
C ASP A 371 -38.08 6.66 46.61
N THR A 372 -38.79 7.12 47.64
CA THR A 372 -38.72 6.56 48.99
C THR A 372 -39.50 5.25 49.14
N SER A 373 -40.27 4.84 48.11
CA SER A 373 -41.07 3.60 48.15
C SER A 373 -40.23 2.34 47.95
N ASN A 374 -39.00 2.46 47.42
CA ASN A 374 -38.11 1.33 47.13
C ASN A 374 -36.70 1.52 47.73
N PRO A 375 -36.55 1.65 49.06
CA PRO A 375 -35.26 1.98 49.68
C PRO A 375 -34.20 0.88 49.47
N ASP A 376 -34.60 -0.40 49.44
CA ASP A 376 -33.70 -1.56 49.25
C ASP A 376 -32.83 -1.48 47.99
N LYS A 377 -33.26 -0.71 46.98
CA LYS A 377 -32.50 -0.46 45.76
C LYS A 377 -31.24 0.35 46.02
N TYR A 378 -31.27 1.26 46.99
CA TYR A 378 -30.21 2.24 47.26
C TYR A 378 -29.33 1.85 48.45
N PHE A 379 -29.85 1.09 49.41
CA PHE A 379 -29.09 0.61 50.56
C PHE A 379 -28.11 -0.51 50.23
N ALA A 380 -27.03 -0.61 51.00
CA ALA A 380 -26.04 -1.67 50.88
C ALA A 380 -26.60 -3.00 51.41
N LYS A 381 -26.27 -4.12 50.76
CA LYS A 381 -26.74 -5.46 51.14
C LYS A 381 -26.37 -5.91 52.57
N GLY A 382 -25.43 -5.22 53.22
CA GLY A 382 -25.00 -5.49 54.59
C GLY A 382 -25.81 -4.76 55.66
N VAL A 383 -26.72 -3.86 55.28
CA VAL A 383 -27.60 -3.14 56.21
C VAL A 383 -28.84 -4.01 56.50
N SER A 384 -29.19 -4.15 57.78
CA SER A 384 -30.36 -4.95 58.17
C SER A 384 -31.67 -4.22 57.81
N SER A 385 -32.73 -4.97 57.50
CA SER A 385 -34.06 -4.40 57.19
C SER A 385 -34.54 -3.44 58.28
N ASP A 386 -34.32 -3.79 59.54
CA ASP A 386 -34.74 -3.00 60.70
C ASP A 386 -34.00 -1.63 60.76
N SER A 387 -32.75 -1.58 60.29
CA SER A 387 -31.98 -0.35 60.16
C SER A 387 -32.48 0.51 59.01
N VAL A 388 -32.79 -0.10 57.86
CA VAL A 388 -33.36 0.60 56.71
C VAL A 388 -34.71 1.23 57.07
N GLU A 389 -35.59 0.49 57.75
CA GLU A 389 -36.89 1.01 58.21
C GLU A 389 -36.72 2.18 59.18
N LYS A 390 -35.77 2.10 60.10
CA LYS A 390 -35.46 3.16 61.05
C LYS A 390 -34.94 4.42 60.35
N ASP A 391 -34.00 4.27 59.43
CA ASP A 391 -33.38 5.37 58.70
C ASP A 391 -34.40 6.07 57.80
N MET A 392 -35.30 5.29 57.19
CA MET A 392 -36.36 5.81 56.33
C MET A 392 -37.54 6.44 57.07
N ALA A 393 -37.71 6.17 58.38
CA ALA A 393 -38.86 6.66 59.16
C ALA A 393 -38.94 8.19 59.23
N SER A 394 -37.82 8.90 59.10
CA SER A 394 -37.73 10.36 59.12
C SER A 394 -37.45 11.01 57.77
N VAL A 395 -37.29 10.23 56.69
CA VAL A 395 -36.92 10.75 55.37
C VAL A 395 -38.14 11.25 54.63
N VAL A 396 -38.08 12.49 54.16
CA VAL A 396 -39.09 13.13 53.33
C VAL A 396 -38.81 12.85 51.85
N GLN A 397 -39.86 12.55 51.09
CA GLN A 397 -39.77 12.42 49.63
C GLN A 397 -39.71 13.81 48.99
N ASP A 398 -38.72 14.05 48.15
CA ASP A 398 -38.50 15.31 47.42
C ASP A 398 -37.77 15.01 46.10
N ASP A 399 -38.39 15.38 44.98
CA ASP A 399 -37.85 15.19 43.63
C ASP A 399 -36.70 16.16 43.30
N SER A 400 -36.49 17.18 44.14
CA SER A 400 -35.62 18.34 43.87
C SER A 400 -34.69 18.70 45.04
N ILE A 401 -34.12 17.69 45.70
CA ILE A 401 -33.20 17.92 46.83
C ILE A 401 -32.02 18.82 46.48
N THR A 402 -31.59 19.63 47.45
CA THR A 402 -30.38 20.46 47.33
C THR A 402 -29.19 19.75 47.99
N VAL A 403 -28.11 19.52 47.24
CA VAL A 403 -26.87 18.94 47.79
C VAL A 403 -26.00 20.06 48.36
N ASN A 404 -25.86 20.10 49.68
CA ASN A 404 -25.11 21.14 50.41
C ASN A 404 -23.61 20.89 50.43
N GLY A 405 -23.18 19.62 50.34
CA GLY A 405 -21.78 19.25 50.35
C GLY A 405 -21.57 17.75 50.22
N VAL A 406 -20.40 17.35 49.70
CA VAL A 406 -20.02 15.95 49.54
C VAL A 406 -18.59 15.74 50.01
N GLU A 407 -18.43 14.96 51.07
CA GLU A 407 -17.14 14.46 51.52
C GLU A 407 -16.87 13.12 50.81
N ARG A 408 -15.80 13.08 50.01
CA ARG A 408 -15.44 11.90 49.23
C ARG A 408 -14.21 11.23 49.83
N SER A 409 -14.29 9.92 50.04
CA SER A 409 -13.13 9.06 50.26
C SER A 409 -13.18 7.84 49.33
N MET A 410 -12.10 7.06 49.30
CA MET A 410 -12.00 5.86 48.49
C MET A 410 -13.00 4.75 48.90
N SER A 411 -13.37 4.68 50.18
CA SER A 411 -14.16 3.58 50.75
C SER A 411 -15.53 4.01 51.29
N SER A 412 -15.65 5.27 51.71
CA SER A 412 -16.90 5.86 52.21
C SER A 412 -17.08 7.30 51.71
N SER A 413 -18.30 7.70 51.44
CA SER A 413 -18.62 9.09 51.07
C SER A 413 -19.82 9.56 51.86
N THR A 414 -19.78 10.81 52.31
CA THR A 414 -20.88 11.43 53.07
C THR A 414 -21.45 12.56 52.23
N VAL A 415 -22.77 12.56 52.05
CA VAL A 415 -23.50 13.60 51.31
C VAL A 415 -24.42 14.32 52.28
N TYR A 416 -24.33 15.64 52.32
CA TYR A 416 -25.23 16.50 53.08
C TYR A 416 -26.28 17.06 52.14
N VAL A 417 -27.56 16.82 52.43
CA VAL A 417 -28.68 17.23 51.58
C VAL A 417 -29.75 17.96 52.37
N THR A 418 -30.41 18.91 51.73
CA THR A 418 -31.66 19.53 52.21
C THR A 418 -32.79 19.02 51.34
N ALA A 419 -33.84 18.47 51.96
CA ALA A 419 -35.08 18.10 51.29
C ALA A 419 -36.23 18.95 51.85
N SER A 420 -37.11 19.41 50.97
CA SER A 420 -38.26 20.24 51.32
C SER A 420 -39.54 19.42 51.34
N ALA A 421 -40.24 19.38 52.48
CA ALA A 421 -41.54 18.72 52.55
C ALA A 421 -42.64 19.59 51.92
N GLU A 422 -43.73 18.97 51.43
CA GLU A 422 -44.92 19.64 50.83
C GLU A 422 -45.67 20.63 51.78
N GLY A 423 -45.09 20.99 52.93
CA GLY A 423 -45.58 21.98 53.90
C GLY A 423 -44.61 23.12 54.24
N GLY A 424 -43.42 23.20 53.61
CA GLY A 424 -42.53 24.37 53.67
C GLY A 424 -41.48 24.38 54.79
N GLU A 425 -41.16 23.24 55.41
CA GLU A 425 -39.99 23.13 56.29
C GLU A 425 -38.89 22.31 55.61
N ASP A 426 -37.71 22.92 55.50
CA ASP A 426 -36.51 22.31 54.96
C ASP A 426 -35.84 21.44 56.03
N VAL A 427 -35.68 20.15 55.73
CA VAL A 427 -35.03 19.18 56.63
C VAL A 427 -33.68 18.80 56.05
N GLN A 428 -32.64 18.83 56.89
CA GLN A 428 -31.28 18.49 56.49
C GLN A 428 -30.92 17.07 56.92
N TYR A 429 -30.23 16.35 56.04
CA TYR A 429 -29.81 14.97 56.24
C TYR A 429 -28.30 14.84 55.99
N LYS A 430 -27.69 13.95 56.76
CA LYS A 430 -26.35 13.42 56.52
C LYS A 430 -26.52 11.98 56.07
N VAL A 431 -26.18 11.71 54.81
CA VAL A 431 -26.27 10.37 54.21
C VAL A 431 -24.88 9.79 54.09
N THR A 432 -24.64 8.65 54.72
CA THR A 432 -23.37 7.93 54.61
C THR A 432 -23.49 6.82 53.58
N LEU A 433 -22.52 6.75 52.67
CA LEU A 433 -22.45 5.76 51.61
C LEU A 433 -21.17 4.92 51.74
N VAL A 434 -21.31 3.63 51.48
CA VAL A 434 -20.21 2.67 51.39
C VAL A 434 -20.01 2.23 49.94
N ARG A 435 -18.78 1.86 49.62
CA ARG A 435 -18.41 1.45 48.28
C ARG A 435 -18.97 0.06 47.95
N ASP A 436 -19.66 -0.05 46.81
CA ASP A 436 -20.09 -1.31 46.21
C ASP A 436 -19.52 -1.41 44.79
N PHE A 437 -18.33 -1.99 44.70
CA PHE A 437 -17.51 -2.05 43.49
C PHE A 437 -17.22 -0.63 42.92
N VAL A 438 -17.77 -0.29 41.75
CA VAL A 438 -17.62 1.05 41.12
C VAL A 438 -18.76 2.00 41.53
N SER A 439 -19.80 1.47 42.17
CA SER A 439 -21.00 2.20 42.58
C SER A 439 -21.01 2.56 44.06
N TRP A 440 -21.96 3.41 44.45
CA TRP A 440 -22.20 3.79 45.84
C TRP A 440 -23.52 3.21 46.33
N LYS A 441 -23.53 2.78 47.59
CA LYS A 441 -24.71 2.29 48.30
C LYS A 441 -24.82 2.96 49.66
N ILE A 442 -26.05 3.27 50.06
CA ILE A 442 -26.33 3.96 51.32
C ILE A 442 -26.16 2.95 52.46
N SER A 443 -25.39 3.34 53.48
CA SER A 443 -25.24 2.56 54.72
C SER A 443 -26.09 3.09 55.85
N ASP A 444 -26.34 4.39 55.87
CA ASP A 444 -26.93 5.09 57.02
C ASP A 444 -27.48 6.47 56.58
N VAL A 445 -28.63 6.87 57.13
CA VAL A 445 -29.27 8.18 56.91
C VAL A 445 -29.65 8.79 58.25
N GLU A 446 -29.06 9.93 58.58
CA GLU A 446 -29.31 10.64 59.84
C GLU A 446 -29.81 12.06 59.61
N LEU A 447 -30.65 12.58 60.50
CA LEU A 447 -31.01 14.00 60.53
C LEU A 447 -29.78 14.82 60.94
N TYR A 448 -29.46 15.84 60.15
CA TYR A 448 -28.32 16.71 60.36
C TYR A 448 -28.78 18.08 60.88
N PHE A 449 -28.35 18.43 62.09
CA PHE A 449 -28.60 19.76 62.66
C PHE A 449 -27.26 20.51 62.78
N PRO A 450 -27.01 21.54 61.96
CA PRO A 450 -25.73 22.29 61.97
C PRO A 450 -25.36 22.88 63.34
N SER A 451 -26.31 23.02 64.27
CA SER A 451 -26.12 23.60 65.60
C SER A 451 -25.62 22.61 66.68
N MET A 452 -25.37 21.34 66.35
CA MET A 452 -24.73 20.36 67.26
C MET A 452 -23.29 20.00 66.88
N ALA A 453 -22.60 20.81 66.08
CA ALA A 453 -21.16 20.67 65.90
C ALA A 453 -20.40 21.40 67.02
N ASP A 454 -20.18 20.71 68.15
CA ASP A 454 -19.20 21.15 69.14
C ASP A 454 -17.78 20.78 68.66
N SER A 455 -17.02 21.83 68.36
CA SER A 455 -15.58 21.99 68.58
C SER A 455 -14.64 20.78 68.51
N SER A 456 -14.20 20.40 67.31
CA SER A 456 -12.80 20.02 67.11
C SER A 456 -12.31 20.28 65.69
N SER A 457 -11.79 21.50 65.50
CA SER A 457 -10.67 21.89 64.63
C SER A 457 -10.96 23.18 63.85
N THR A 458 -10.75 24.30 64.54
CA THR A 458 -10.19 25.53 63.95
C THR A 458 -8.96 25.12 63.13
N THR A 459 -8.83 25.46 61.86
CA THR A 459 -8.60 26.80 61.30
C THR A 459 -9.25 26.89 59.90
N ALA A 460 -10.24 27.76 59.63
CA ALA A 460 -10.10 29.20 59.30
C ALA A 460 -8.93 29.45 58.34
N ASP A 461 -9.04 30.06 57.16
CA ASP A 461 -9.95 30.99 56.49
C ASP A 461 -9.44 30.98 55.02
N SER A 462 -10.09 31.39 53.93
CA SER A 462 -11.38 32.01 53.64
C SER A 462 -11.45 32.11 52.10
N ALA A 463 -12.67 31.98 51.56
CA ALA A 463 -13.29 32.76 50.47
C ALA A 463 -12.44 33.80 49.69
N ALA A 464 -12.66 34.13 48.41
CA ALA A 464 -13.59 33.69 47.38
C ALA A 464 -13.24 34.44 46.06
N ALA A 465 -13.80 33.93 44.96
CA ALA A 465 -14.40 34.67 43.84
C ALA A 465 -13.56 35.67 43.00
N SER A 466 -13.29 35.22 41.78
CA SER A 466 -13.55 35.88 40.48
C SER A 466 -13.69 37.41 40.39
N SER A 467 -12.99 38.03 39.43
CA SER A 467 -13.55 38.46 38.12
C SER A 467 -12.67 39.53 37.42
N ASN A 468 -12.64 39.42 36.08
CA ASN A 468 -12.42 40.43 35.03
C ASN A 468 -11.61 41.72 35.30
N SER A 469 -10.58 41.98 34.48
CA SER A 469 -10.64 42.92 33.34
C SER A 469 -9.23 43.26 32.80
N ALA A 470 -9.09 43.28 31.46
CA ALA A 470 -7.97 43.88 30.70
C ALA A 470 -7.90 45.43 30.92
N PRO A 471 -6.86 46.23 30.54
CA PRO A 471 -6.19 46.22 29.22
C PRO A 471 -4.71 46.74 29.13
N THR A 472 -4.13 46.62 27.92
CA THR A 472 -3.16 47.49 27.21
C THR A 472 -1.93 48.13 27.89
N GLY A 473 -0.78 48.04 27.20
CA GLY A 473 0.31 49.04 27.25
C GLY A 473 1.70 48.42 27.03
N THR A 474 2.18 48.30 25.79
CA THR A 474 3.18 49.19 25.14
C THR A 474 4.56 49.26 25.79
N GLY A 475 5.60 48.85 25.04
CA GLY A 475 6.77 49.71 24.80
C GLY A 475 8.16 49.19 25.21
N ALA A 476 9.09 49.30 24.25
CA ALA A 476 10.56 49.37 24.35
C ALA A 476 11.33 48.07 24.69
N VAL A 477 12.06 47.43 23.76
CA VAL A 477 13.31 47.80 23.04
C VAL A 477 14.56 47.82 23.94
N GLU A 478 15.46 46.85 23.70
CA GLU A 478 16.95 46.97 23.57
C GLU A 478 17.54 45.54 23.61
N GLN A 479 18.01 44.96 22.50
CA GLN A 479 19.36 45.04 21.90
C GLN A 479 20.56 44.76 22.83
N GLY A 480 21.40 43.81 22.41
CA GLY A 480 22.75 43.51 22.94
C GLY A 480 23.02 42.01 22.93
N ALA A 481 23.43 41.38 21.82
CA ALA A 481 24.78 41.34 21.24
C ALA A 481 25.82 40.53 22.07
N ASN A 482 26.54 39.67 21.32
CA ASN A 482 27.75 38.89 21.63
C ASN A 482 27.57 37.61 22.46
N GLY A 483 28.12 36.45 22.11
CA GLY A 483 29.18 36.14 21.15
C GLY A 483 30.30 35.35 21.85
N ALA A 484 30.73 34.25 21.21
CA ALA A 484 31.86 33.36 21.58
C ALA A 484 31.65 32.47 22.82
N GLY A 485 32.16 31.24 22.89
CA GLY A 485 33.11 30.51 22.05
C GLY A 485 33.32 29.09 22.62
N ALA A 486 33.92 28.25 21.79
CA ALA A 486 34.14 26.81 21.93
C ALA A 486 34.91 26.34 23.20
N ALA A 487 34.74 25.06 23.55
CA ALA A 487 35.84 24.13 23.81
C ALA A 487 35.36 22.68 24.03
N GLN A 488 35.97 21.75 23.28
CA GLN A 488 36.07 20.31 23.56
C GLN A 488 36.80 20.03 24.88
N PRO A 489 36.80 18.75 25.31
CA PRO A 489 38.03 18.15 25.83
C PRO A 489 38.43 16.83 25.12
N ALA A 490 39.73 16.72 24.83
CA ALA A 490 40.50 15.47 24.73
C ALA A 490 40.72 14.90 26.16
N GLY A 491 40.98 13.63 26.46
CA GLY A 491 41.73 12.56 25.79
C GLY A 491 42.99 12.24 26.61
N THR A 492 43.23 10.96 26.95
CA THR A 492 44.50 10.28 27.36
C THR A 492 44.16 8.85 27.84
N ASP A 493 44.96 7.77 27.76
CA ASP A 493 46.22 7.42 27.06
C ASP A 493 46.51 5.90 27.27
N GLY A 494 47.38 5.33 26.41
CA GLY A 494 48.30 4.21 26.72
C GLY A 494 48.02 2.86 26.00
N ALA A 495 48.64 2.53 24.84
CA ALA A 495 50.02 2.02 24.60
C ALA A 495 50.17 0.48 24.73
N GLN A 496 51.11 -0.26 24.10
CA GLN A 496 51.81 -0.35 22.80
C GLN A 496 52.83 -1.50 22.95
N ALA A 497 52.98 -2.42 21.97
CA ALA A 497 54.18 -3.24 21.62
C ALA A 497 53.76 -4.35 20.63
N GLY A 498 54.47 -4.81 19.58
CA GLY A 498 55.78 -4.49 18.98
C GLY A 498 56.38 -5.74 18.28
N GLY A 499 56.75 -5.63 16.99
CA GLY A 499 57.73 -6.46 16.22
C GLY A 499 57.36 -7.92 15.86
N ALA A 500 57.88 -8.61 14.83
CA ALA A 500 58.86 -8.32 13.78
C ALA A 500 58.79 -9.43 12.67
N SER A 501 59.61 -9.26 11.63
CA SER A 501 59.65 -9.85 10.27
C SER A 501 60.31 -11.23 10.06
N VAL A 502 60.31 -11.69 8.78
CA VAL A 502 61.31 -12.49 7.98
C VAL A 502 60.58 -13.60 7.17
N ALA A 503 60.96 -14.11 5.98
CA ALA A 503 61.57 -13.72 4.69
C ALA A 503 61.70 -15.02 3.84
N GLY A 504 61.81 -14.93 2.50
CA GLY A 504 62.42 -15.94 1.60
C GLY A 504 61.44 -16.73 0.70
N ALA A 505 61.35 -16.42 -0.61
CA ALA A 505 62.07 -17.03 -1.78
C ALA A 505 61.41 -18.34 -2.28
N ASP A 506 61.17 -18.61 -3.57
CA ASP A 506 62.08 -18.51 -4.72
C ASP A 506 61.31 -18.56 -6.07
N ALA A 507 62.01 -18.21 -7.15
CA ALA A 507 61.55 -17.96 -8.52
C ALA A 507 61.60 -19.19 -9.46
N THR A 508 60.95 -19.08 -10.63
CA THR A 508 61.60 -19.41 -11.93
C THR A 508 60.82 -18.84 -13.12
N GLN A 509 61.58 -18.22 -14.03
CA GLN A 509 61.21 -17.63 -15.32
C GLN A 509 61.02 -18.73 -16.39
N GLU A 510 60.23 -18.44 -17.44
CA GLU A 510 60.76 -18.59 -18.80
C GLU A 510 60.08 -17.61 -19.78
N GLN A 511 60.92 -17.06 -20.66
CA GLN A 511 60.66 -16.00 -21.63
C GLN A 511 60.17 -16.57 -22.97
N GLY A 512 59.53 -15.75 -23.80
CA GLY A 512 59.46 -16.01 -25.24
C GLY A 512 58.42 -15.22 -26.02
N ALA A 513 58.79 -14.04 -26.50
CA ALA A 513 58.25 -13.41 -27.73
C ALA A 513 59.39 -13.42 -28.78
N PRO A 514 59.25 -12.96 -30.06
CA PRO A 514 58.12 -12.30 -30.75
C PRO A 514 57.98 -12.68 -32.27
N ALA A 515 57.25 -11.83 -33.02
CA ALA A 515 57.14 -11.67 -34.50
C ALA A 515 56.14 -12.60 -35.22
N GLY A 516 55.31 -12.19 -36.18
CA GLY A 516 55.23 -11.00 -37.03
C GLY A 516 54.95 -11.48 -38.47
N GLY A 517 54.00 -10.87 -39.21
CA GLY A 517 53.90 -11.10 -40.66
C GLY A 517 52.51 -10.97 -41.30
N ASN A 518 52.36 -9.96 -42.16
CA ASN A 518 51.30 -9.72 -43.14
C ASN A 518 51.14 -10.84 -44.19
N ALA A 519 49.92 -10.98 -44.73
CA ALA A 519 49.58 -11.12 -46.17
C ALA A 519 48.03 -11.23 -46.27
N ASP A 520 47.29 -10.26 -46.83
CA ASP A 520 46.98 -10.09 -48.26
C ASP A 520 46.67 -11.39 -49.03
N ALA A 521 45.40 -11.58 -49.42
CA ALA A 521 44.97 -11.67 -50.83
C ALA A 521 43.57 -12.30 -51.05
N ALA A 522 42.85 -11.66 -51.98
CA ALA A 522 42.01 -12.23 -53.04
C ALA A 522 40.52 -12.58 -52.78
N GLU A 523 39.69 -11.65 -53.26
CA GLU A 523 38.57 -11.85 -54.20
C GLU A 523 38.38 -13.27 -54.78
N GLN A 524 37.14 -13.76 -54.75
CA GLN A 524 36.44 -14.37 -55.91
C GLN A 524 34.97 -14.74 -55.58
N GLN A 525 34.03 -13.92 -56.05
CA GLN A 525 32.80 -14.36 -56.76
C GLN A 525 33.06 -14.06 -58.26
N PRO A 526 32.35 -14.62 -59.29
CA PRO A 526 30.95 -15.08 -59.29
C PRO A 526 30.64 -16.32 -60.17
N THR A 527 29.39 -16.82 -60.14
CA THR A 527 28.58 -17.30 -61.31
C THR A 527 27.14 -17.49 -60.80
N SER A 528 26.16 -16.68 -61.21
CA SER A 528 25.34 -16.77 -62.43
C SER A 528 24.81 -18.16 -62.76
N ASN A 529 23.51 -18.40 -62.56
CA ASN A 529 22.73 -19.12 -63.55
C ASN A 529 21.27 -18.65 -63.55
N ALA A 530 20.81 -18.29 -64.74
CA ALA A 530 19.47 -17.84 -65.06
C ALA A 530 18.75 -18.90 -65.91
N ALA A 531 17.41 -18.88 -65.81
CA ALA A 531 16.42 -19.40 -66.76
C ALA A 531 16.35 -20.95 -66.89
N THR A 532 15.18 -21.57 -67.04
CA THR A 532 14.07 -21.23 -67.94
C THR A 532 12.79 -21.98 -67.55
N ALA A 533 11.67 -21.45 -68.03
CA ALA A 533 10.28 -21.89 -67.93
C ALA A 533 9.99 -23.35 -68.33
N ASN A 534 8.97 -23.93 -67.68
CA ASN A 534 7.71 -24.34 -68.33
C ASN A 534 6.60 -24.50 -67.30
#